data_AF-A0A950RMG9-F1
#
_entry.id   AF-A0A950RMG9-F1
#
_cell.length_a   1.000
_cell.length_b   1.000
_cell.length_c   1.000
_cell.angle_alpha   90.00
_cell.angle_beta   90.00
_cell.angle_gamma   90.00
#
_symmetry.space_group_name_H-M   'P 1'
#
loop_
_entity.id
_entity.type
_entity.pdbx_description
1 polymer ?
#
loop_
_entity_poly.entity_id
_entity_poly.type
_entity_poly.pdbx_seq_one_letter_code
_entity_poly.pdbx_strand_id
1 'polypeptide(L)'
;MDGVREFLNDLKGQGHAVGNLLGMLNVLIGRHITRPDGTLVSNGLTWRMAAAWLKKVRWDRETVWELGLDPAALPPRDRERFWYTVIARAGVDSPRATEAGNHLAEALREKGYLIGPAPQNPGK
;
A
#
# COMPACT_ATOMS: atom_id res chain seq x y z
N MET A 1 4.30 -16.47 -1.31
CA MET A 1 3.87 -15.19 -1.91
C MET A 1 5.10 -14.32 -2.14
N ASP A 2 5.86 -14.62 -3.19
CA ASP A 2 7.05 -13.83 -3.54
C ASP A 2 6.69 -12.59 -4.36
N GLY A 3 5.59 -12.63 -5.13
CA GLY A 3 5.11 -11.49 -5.92
C GLY A 3 4.86 -10.21 -5.11
N VAL A 4 4.21 -10.30 -3.93
CA VAL A 4 4.00 -9.12 -3.07
C VAL A 4 5.31 -8.53 -2.57
N ARG A 5 6.30 -9.39 -2.26
CA ARG A 5 7.63 -8.93 -1.81
C ARG A 5 8.34 -8.20 -2.95
N GLU A 6 8.34 -8.78 -4.14
CA GLU A 6 8.95 -8.21 -5.34
C GLU A 6 8.31 -6.85 -5.67
N PHE A 7 6.97 -6.80 -5.70
CA PHE A 7 6.20 -5.58 -5.91
C PHE A 7 6.59 -4.46 -4.91
N LEU A 8 6.66 -4.78 -3.62
CA LEU A 8 7.08 -3.81 -2.59
C LEU A 8 8.54 -3.38 -2.74
N ASN A 9 9.42 -4.29 -3.13
CA ASN A 9 10.82 -3.95 -3.39
C ASN A 9 10.97 -3.03 -4.60
N ASP A 10 10.20 -3.27 -5.66
CA ASP A 10 10.19 -2.41 -6.85
C ASP A 10 9.69 -1.00 -6.52
N LEU A 11 8.58 -0.90 -5.77
CA LEU A 11 8.07 0.37 -5.27
C LEU A 11 9.10 1.14 -4.44
N LYS A 12 9.83 0.42 -3.57
CA LYS A 12 10.88 1.00 -2.72
C LYS A 12 12.09 1.45 -3.52
N GLY A 13 12.53 0.65 -4.49
CA GLY A 13 13.73 0.92 -5.30
C GLY A 13 13.55 2.06 -6.30
N GLN A 14 12.32 2.32 -6.75
CA GLN A 14 12.03 3.31 -7.78
C GLN A 14 11.56 4.67 -7.23
N GLY A 15 11.44 4.82 -5.90
CA GLY A 15 11.00 6.07 -5.27
C GLY A 15 9.53 6.41 -5.49
N HIS A 16 8.75 5.56 -6.19
CA HIS A 16 7.32 5.77 -6.46
C HIS A 16 6.44 5.76 -5.20
N ALA A 17 7.00 5.28 -4.09
CA ALA A 17 6.41 5.34 -2.77
C ALA A 17 6.47 6.73 -2.11
N VAL A 18 7.47 7.55 -2.47
CA VAL A 18 7.72 8.83 -1.82
C VAL A 18 6.64 9.81 -2.25
N GLY A 19 5.90 10.34 -1.26
CA GLY A 19 4.75 11.21 -1.48
C GLY A 19 3.46 10.49 -1.87
N ASN A 20 3.42 9.15 -1.86
CA ASN A 20 2.25 8.37 -2.28
C ASN A 20 1.92 7.20 -1.34
N LEU A 21 2.28 7.30 -0.06
CA LEU A 21 2.00 6.24 0.92
C LEU A 21 0.50 5.88 0.97
N LEU A 22 -0.39 6.87 0.90
CA LEU A 22 -1.84 6.64 0.91
C LEU A 22 -2.30 5.81 -0.31
N GLY A 23 -1.86 6.18 -1.51
CA GLY A 23 -2.18 5.45 -2.74
C GLY A 23 -1.63 4.04 -2.72
N MET A 24 -0.40 3.86 -2.22
CA MET A 24 0.20 2.55 -2.06
C MET A 24 -0.61 1.65 -1.11
N LEU A 25 -1.02 2.18 0.05
CA LEU A 25 -1.85 1.42 0.98
C LEU A 25 -3.19 1.02 0.35
N ASN A 26 -3.83 1.93 -0.38
CA ASN A 26 -5.08 1.64 -1.11
C ASN A 26 -4.89 0.59 -2.22
N VAL A 27 -3.76 0.59 -2.93
CA VAL A 27 -3.47 -0.43 -3.96
C VAL A 27 -3.18 -1.79 -3.33
N LEU A 28 -2.36 -1.82 -2.28
CA LEU A 28 -2.04 -3.06 -1.58
C LEU A 28 -3.27 -3.68 -0.92
N ILE A 29 -4.16 -2.84 -0.38
CA ILE A 29 -5.33 -3.24 0.39
C ILE A 29 -6.56 -3.17 -0.50
N GLY A 30 -7.06 -4.33 -0.92
CA GLY A 30 -8.35 -4.44 -1.59
C GLY A 30 -8.32 -4.32 -3.11
N ARG A 31 -7.17 -4.07 -3.75
CA ARG A 31 -7.06 -4.15 -5.22
C ARG A 31 -6.34 -5.42 -5.67
N HIS A 32 -6.82 -5.94 -6.79
CA HIS A 32 -6.17 -7.02 -7.52
C HIS A 32 -4.92 -6.50 -8.24
N ILE A 33 -3.81 -7.23 -8.18
CA ILE A 33 -2.53 -6.86 -8.80
C ILE A 33 -2.07 -8.05 -9.64
N THR A 34 -1.87 -7.82 -10.93
CA THR A 34 -1.32 -8.82 -11.85
C THR A 34 -0.18 -8.25 -12.69
N ARG A 35 0.55 -9.13 -13.36
CA ARG A 35 1.44 -8.77 -14.47
C ARG A 35 0.70 -8.87 -15.82
N PRO A 36 1.26 -8.29 -16.90
CA PRO A 36 0.71 -8.38 -18.26
C PRO A 36 0.53 -9.81 -18.77
N ASP A 37 1.34 -10.76 -18.30
CA ASP A 37 1.25 -12.19 -18.63
C ASP A 37 0.13 -12.92 -17.87
N GLY A 38 -0.65 -12.20 -17.05
CA GLY A 38 -1.71 -12.75 -16.21
C GLY A 38 -1.23 -13.32 -14.87
N THR A 39 0.08 -13.27 -14.57
CA THR A 39 0.61 -13.73 -13.29
C THR A 39 0.02 -12.93 -12.14
N LEU A 40 -0.59 -13.63 -11.19
CA LEU A 40 -1.15 -13.01 -9.99
C LEU A 40 -0.05 -12.58 -9.02
N VAL A 41 -0.07 -11.30 -8.65
CA VAL A 41 0.80 -10.74 -7.62
C VAL A 41 0.08 -10.69 -6.27
N SER A 42 -1.17 -10.19 -6.25
CA SER A 42 -2.00 -10.06 -5.05
C SER A 42 -3.49 -10.00 -5.40
N ASN A 43 -4.34 -10.62 -4.57
CA ASN A 43 -5.81 -10.43 -4.63
C ASN A 43 -6.29 -9.27 -3.74
N GLY A 44 -5.38 -8.41 -3.31
CA GLY A 44 -5.62 -7.45 -2.24
C GLY A 44 -5.30 -8.08 -0.88
N LEU A 45 -4.61 -7.31 -0.05
CA LEU A 45 -4.20 -7.73 1.29
C LEU A 45 -5.24 -7.27 2.32
N THR A 46 -5.44 -8.08 3.35
CA THR A 46 -6.06 -7.59 4.58
C THR A 46 -5.13 -6.58 5.27
N TRP A 47 -5.67 -5.73 6.14
CA TRP A 47 -4.86 -4.76 6.89
C TRP A 47 -3.73 -5.42 7.69
N ARG A 48 -4.01 -6.56 8.31
CA ARG A 48 -3.02 -7.34 9.07
C ARG A 48 -1.91 -7.85 8.15
N MET A 49 -2.25 -8.37 6.98
CA MET A 49 -1.27 -8.84 6.00
C MET A 49 -0.42 -7.70 5.45
N ALA A 50 -1.02 -6.55 5.13
CA ALA A 50 -0.30 -5.37 4.69
C ALA A 50 0.70 -4.89 5.76
N ALA A 51 0.26 -4.77 7.02
CA ALA A 51 1.13 -4.40 8.14
C ALA A 51 2.31 -5.38 8.32
N ALA A 52 2.05 -6.68 8.24
CA ALA A 52 3.08 -7.71 8.32
C ALA A 52 4.09 -7.61 7.17
N TRP A 53 3.63 -7.30 5.95
CA TRP A 53 4.50 -7.11 4.79
C TRP A 53 5.37 -5.86 4.92
N LEU A 54 4.82 -4.71 5.32
CA LEU A 54 5.57 -3.47 5.52
C LEU A 54 6.65 -3.64 6.60
N LYS A 55 6.35 -4.37 7.68
CA LYS A 55 7.35 -4.79 8.68
C LYS A 55 8.43 -5.67 8.06
N LYS A 56 8.06 -6.66 7.24
CA LYS A 56 8.97 -7.64 6.64
C LYS A 56 9.94 -7.02 5.64
N VAL A 57 9.47 -6.11 4.78
CA VAL A 57 10.33 -5.38 3.81
C VAL A 57 11.05 -4.18 4.43
N ARG A 58 10.89 -3.97 5.75
CA ARG A 58 11.43 -2.83 6.50
C ARG A 58 11.13 -1.52 5.79
N TRP A 59 9.85 -1.30 5.52
CA TRP A 59 9.38 -0.04 4.97
C TRP A 59 9.76 1.10 5.91
N ASP A 60 10.14 2.24 5.33
CA ASP A 60 10.58 3.37 6.12
C ASP A 60 9.41 3.94 6.92
N ARG A 61 9.61 4.10 8.23
CA ARG A 61 8.58 4.61 9.13
C ARG A 61 8.41 6.12 8.99
N GLU A 62 9.39 6.84 8.49
CA GLU A 62 9.28 8.28 8.31
C GLU A 62 8.28 8.64 7.20
N THR A 63 7.99 7.72 6.28
CA THR A 63 6.95 7.91 5.25
C THR A 63 5.56 8.22 5.83
N VAL A 64 5.29 7.89 7.10
CA VAL A 64 3.99 8.19 7.73
C VAL A 64 3.75 9.69 7.93
N TRP A 65 4.79 10.52 7.86
CA TRP A 65 4.65 11.98 7.84
C TRP A 65 3.78 12.46 6.67
N GLU A 66 3.79 11.74 5.54
CA GLU A 66 2.94 12.04 4.37
C GLU A 66 1.44 11.95 4.69
N LEU A 67 1.09 11.16 5.69
CA LEU A 67 -0.28 10.98 6.18
C LEU A 67 -0.64 11.97 7.29
N GLY A 68 0.27 12.90 7.63
CA GLY A 68 0.14 13.79 8.79
C GLY A 68 0.26 13.06 10.13
N LEU A 69 0.89 11.88 10.14
CA LEU A 69 1.14 11.11 11.36
C LEU A 69 2.56 11.34 11.84
N ASP A 70 2.75 11.49 13.15
CA ASP A 70 4.07 11.51 13.77
C ASP A 70 4.52 10.07 14.09
N PRO A 71 5.61 9.56 13.49
CA PRO A 71 6.16 8.24 13.80
C PRO A 71 6.55 8.06 15.27
N ALA A 72 6.97 9.12 15.97
CA ALA A 72 7.34 9.07 17.38
C ALA A 72 6.12 8.97 18.31
N ALA A 73 4.96 9.48 17.87
CA ALA A 73 3.69 9.36 18.58
C ALA A 73 3.00 8.00 18.37
N LEU A 74 3.52 7.14 17.49
CA LEU A 74 3.00 5.80 17.22
C LEU A 74 3.70 4.73 18.07
N PRO A 75 3.03 3.60 18.40
CA PRO A 75 3.61 2.56 19.25
C PRO A 75 4.97 2.05 18.73
N PRO A 76 6.08 2.24 19.47
CA PRO A 76 7.42 1.99 18.96
C PRO A 76 7.85 0.52 19.01
N ARG A 77 7.22 -0.29 19.89
CA ARG A 77 7.71 -1.63 20.28
C ARG A 77 7.19 -2.77 19.43
N ASP A 78 5.98 -2.66 18.89
CA ASP A 78 5.41 -3.70 18.04
C ASP A 78 5.27 -3.16 16.62
N ARG A 79 6.26 -3.49 15.78
CA ARG A 79 6.32 -3.03 14.38
C ARG A 79 5.10 -3.46 13.55
N GLU A 80 4.40 -4.52 13.97
CA GLU A 80 3.16 -4.94 13.32
C GLU A 80 2.01 -4.03 13.75
N ARG A 81 1.91 -3.73 15.06
CA ARG A 81 0.94 -2.72 15.55
C ARG A 81 1.20 -1.33 15.01
N PHE A 82 2.47 -0.95 14.77
CA PHE A 82 2.83 0.33 14.15
C PHE A 82 2.11 0.48 12.81
N TRP A 83 2.38 -0.42 11.86
CA TRP A 83 1.78 -0.33 10.52
C TRP A 83 0.28 -0.57 10.52
N TYR A 84 -0.22 -1.44 11.39
CA TYR A 84 -1.66 -1.60 11.56
C TYR A 84 -2.34 -0.31 12.02
N THR A 85 -1.74 0.41 12.99
CA THR A 85 -2.25 1.70 13.49
C THR A 85 -2.18 2.77 12.41
N VAL A 86 -1.09 2.80 11.62
CA VAL A 86 -0.96 3.70 10.47
C VAL A 86 -2.09 3.45 9.47
N ILE A 87 -2.29 2.21 9.04
CA ILE A 87 -3.35 1.83 8.09
C ILE A 87 -4.72 2.24 8.62
N ALA A 88 -5.00 1.97 9.89
CA ALA A 88 -6.26 2.33 10.54
C ALA A 88 -6.51 3.86 10.58
N ARG A 89 -5.44 4.67 10.60
CA ARG A 89 -5.52 6.14 10.62
C ARG A 89 -5.42 6.79 9.24
N ALA A 90 -4.96 6.06 8.23
CA ALA A 90 -4.68 6.59 6.91
C ALA A 90 -5.95 6.88 6.08
N GLY A 91 -7.11 6.31 6.46
CA GLY A 91 -8.34 6.46 5.68
C GLY A 91 -8.22 5.80 4.29
N VAL A 92 -7.71 4.57 4.25
CA VAL A 92 -7.35 3.84 3.02
C VAL A 92 -8.53 3.52 2.10
N ASP A 93 -9.76 3.70 2.56
CA ASP A 93 -11.04 3.53 1.86
C ASP A 93 -11.72 4.86 1.47
N SER A 94 -11.06 5.99 1.73
CA SER A 94 -11.58 7.31 1.38
C SER A 94 -11.52 7.61 -0.13
N PRO A 95 -12.32 8.58 -0.63
CA PRO A 95 -12.20 9.06 -2.02
C PRO A 95 -10.78 9.52 -2.36
N ARG A 96 -10.12 10.23 -1.43
CA ARG A 96 -8.72 10.66 -1.58
C ARG A 96 -7.77 9.47 -1.74
N ALA A 97 -7.99 8.39 -0.98
CA ALA A 97 -7.19 7.18 -1.12
C ALA A 97 -7.42 6.47 -2.47
N THR A 98 -8.65 6.54 -2.98
CA THR A 98 -9.01 6.01 -4.30
C THR A 98 -8.32 6.79 -5.41
N GLU A 99 -8.36 8.13 -5.36
CA GLU A 99 -7.66 9.01 -6.30
C GLU A 99 -6.14 8.78 -6.27
N ALA A 100 -5.53 8.78 -5.09
CA ALA A 100 -4.10 8.51 -4.92
C ALA A 100 -3.72 7.11 -5.45
N GLY A 101 -4.56 6.10 -5.19
CA GLY A 101 -4.36 4.74 -5.68
C GLY A 101 -4.50 4.63 -7.21
N ASN A 102 -5.42 5.40 -7.82
CA ASN A 102 -5.56 5.45 -9.28
C ASN A 102 -4.34 6.10 -9.93
N HIS A 103 -3.88 7.23 -9.39
CA HIS A 103 -2.65 7.88 -9.86
C HIS A 103 -1.44 6.94 -9.76
N LEU A 104 -1.31 6.20 -8.64
CA LEU A 104 -0.24 5.21 -8.51
C LEU A 104 -0.41 4.06 -9.52
N ALA A 105 -1.62 3.58 -9.74
CA ALA A 105 -1.91 2.51 -10.69
C ALA A 105 -1.49 2.86 -12.12
N GLU A 106 -1.68 4.12 -12.54
CA GLU A 106 -1.23 4.61 -13.85
C GLU A 106 0.30 4.55 -13.96
N ALA A 107 1.02 5.05 -12.96
CA ALA A 107 2.49 5.00 -12.93
C ALA A 107 3.01 3.54 -12.92
N LEU A 108 2.31 2.63 -12.24
CA LEU A 108 2.67 1.22 -12.14
C LEU A 108 2.44 0.44 -13.44
N ARG A 109 1.55 0.90 -14.31
CA ARG A 109 1.32 0.28 -15.63
C ARG A 109 2.58 0.31 -16.50
N GLU A 110 3.33 1.42 -16.48
CA GLU A 110 4.60 1.55 -17.19
C GLU A 110 5.68 0.59 -16.67
N LYS A 111 5.50 0.07 -15.45
CA LYS A 111 6.42 -0.89 -14.80
C LYS A 111 5.99 -2.34 -14.95
N GLY A 112 4.94 -2.61 -15.73
CA GLY A 112 4.45 -3.96 -15.95
C GLY A 112 3.60 -4.50 -14.80
N TYR A 113 2.92 -3.62 -14.06
CA TYR A 113 1.88 -4.01 -13.10
C TYR A 113 0.51 -3.52 -13.57
N LEU A 114 -0.46 -4.43 -13.58
CA LEU A 114 -1.86 -4.14 -13.85
C LEU A 114 -2.61 -4.14 -12.52
N ILE A 115 -3.09 -2.96 -12.12
CA ILE A 115 -3.86 -2.79 -10.89
C ILE A 115 -5.34 -2.77 -11.26
N GLY A 116 -6.12 -3.63 -10.60
CA GLY A 116 -7.57 -3.68 -10.70
C GLY A 116 -8.23 -2.39 -10.17
N PRO A 117 -9.55 -2.23 -10.41
CA PRO A 117 -10.29 -1.09 -9.91
C PRO A 117 -10.21 -1.01 -8.38
N ALA A 118 -10.38 0.20 -7.83
CA ALA A 118 -10.59 0.37 -6.41
C ALA A 118 -11.80 -0.46 -5.95
N PRO A 119 -11.77 -1.06 -4.75
CA PRO A 119 -12.96 -1.70 -4.21
C PRO A 119 -14.09 -0.67 -4.18
N GLN A 120 -15.17 -0.95 -4.89
CA GLN A 120 -16.40 -0.18 -4.73
C GLN A 120 -16.86 -0.48 -3.30
N ASN A 121 -16.88 0.51 -2.42
CA ASN A 121 -17.62 0.37 -1.18
C ASN A 121 -19.09 0.22 -1.58
N PRO A 122 -19.74 -0.95 -1.46
CA PRO A 122 -21.19 -0.95 -1.43
C PRO A 122 -21.55 -0.09 -0.21
N GLY A 123 -22.34 0.95 -0.45
CA GLY A 123 -22.45 2.10 0.45
C GLY A 123 -22.71 1.79 1.92
N LYS A 124 -22.44 2.82 2.73
CA LYS A 124 -23.21 3.05 3.96
C LYS A 124 -24.71 2.86 3.73
#